data_AF-A0A679JR76-F1
#
_entry.id   AF-A0A679JR76-F1
#
_cell.length_a   1.000
_cell.length_b   1.000
_cell.length_c   1.000
_cell.angle_alpha   90.00
_cell.angle_beta   90.00
_cell.angle_gamma   90.00
#
_symmetry.space_group_name_H-M   'P 1'
#
loop_
_entity.id
_entity.type
_entity.pdbx_description
1 polymer ?
#
loop_
_entity_poly.entity_id
_entity_poly.type
_entity_poly.pdbx_seq_one_letter_code
_entity_poly.pdbx_strand_id
1 'polypeptide(L)'
;MGSETGAFKPLAEQTGTSYFDEDHPGARFLADHALQLEVCRGLLALADGLPKTADHNLTQRLIEIFNAAWLGHVRFQDEVICPLLKRRRGEGQWGCAALFDRQHSEIRFANDELVETFRGAVSCGAASDTLAYLLRHVSERRRDHIEAEHVLLLPVLREAIAPIERKTYLEWAAANPLPFAGLGLDS
;
A
#
# COMPACT_ATOMS: atom_id res chain seq x y z
N MET A 1 22.82 -33.69 14.98
CA MET A 1 22.12 -33.53 13.68
C MET A 1 20.65 -33.37 13.97
N GLY A 2 20.05 -32.26 13.53
CA GLY A 2 18.65 -31.92 13.78
C GLY A 2 18.44 -30.41 13.71
N SER A 3 18.81 -29.82 12.57
CA SER A 3 18.55 -28.41 12.26
C SER A 3 17.10 -28.29 11.82
N GLU A 4 16.24 -27.75 12.67
CA GLU A 4 14.90 -27.32 12.27
C GLU A 4 15.03 -26.06 11.42
N THR A 5 15.02 -26.25 10.10
CA THR A 5 14.83 -25.16 9.14
C THR A 5 13.41 -24.65 9.30
N GLY A 6 13.26 -23.51 9.98
CA GLY A 6 12.05 -22.72 9.99
C GLY A 6 11.72 -22.27 8.57
N ALA A 7 10.88 -23.05 7.89
CA ALA A 7 10.39 -22.72 6.57
C ALA A 7 9.51 -21.46 6.66
N PHE A 8 9.98 -20.37 6.06
CA PHE A 8 9.22 -19.15 5.84
C PHE A 8 8.00 -19.52 4.98
N LYS A 9 6.80 -19.43 5.54
CA LYS A 9 5.56 -19.62 4.79
C LYS A 9 5.29 -18.37 3.95
N PRO A 10 4.94 -18.50 2.66
CA PRO A 10 4.53 -17.36 1.84
C PRO A 10 3.29 -16.68 2.44
N LEU A 11 3.28 -15.33 2.44
CA LEU A 11 2.18 -14.51 2.96
C LEU A 11 0.80 -14.81 2.35
N ALA A 12 0.73 -15.52 1.21
CA ALA A 12 -0.50 -15.79 0.48
C ALA A 12 -1.47 -16.74 1.19
N GLU A 13 -1.04 -17.53 2.18
CA GLU A 13 -1.88 -18.55 2.83
C GLU A 13 -2.48 -18.16 4.19
N GLN A 14 -2.31 -16.90 4.66
CA GLN A 14 -2.86 -16.44 5.94
C GLN A 14 -4.15 -15.60 5.82
N THR A 15 -4.90 -15.76 4.74
CA THR A 15 -6.16 -15.00 4.48
C THR A 15 -7.42 -15.69 5.00
N GLY A 16 -7.30 -16.76 5.79
CA GLY A 16 -8.44 -17.43 6.42
C GLY A 16 -8.81 -16.80 7.77
N THR A 17 -10.01 -16.21 7.86
CA THR A 17 -10.61 -15.45 8.99
C THR A 17 -10.07 -14.03 9.18
N SER A 18 -10.91 -13.03 8.90
CA SER A 18 -10.65 -11.65 9.28
C SER A 18 -10.49 -11.59 10.80
N TYR A 19 -9.28 -11.23 11.27
CA TYR A 19 -9.00 -10.95 12.69
C TYR A 19 -9.82 -9.76 13.23
N PHE A 20 -10.50 -9.04 12.34
CA PHE A 20 -11.15 -7.77 12.59
C PHE A 20 -12.61 -7.82 12.17
N ASP A 21 -13.50 -7.26 12.98
CA ASP A 21 -14.83 -6.91 12.51
C ASP A 21 -14.75 -5.77 11.47
N GLU A 22 -15.80 -5.57 10.68
CA GLU A 22 -15.83 -4.56 9.60
C GLU A 22 -15.61 -3.13 10.11
N ASP A 23 -16.02 -2.86 11.35
CA ASP A 23 -15.92 -1.56 12.01
C ASP A 23 -14.55 -1.30 12.63
N HIS A 24 -13.60 -2.23 12.49
CA HIS A 24 -12.28 -2.13 13.07
C HIS A 24 -11.27 -1.59 12.03
N PRO A 25 -10.42 -0.60 12.36
CA PRO A 25 -9.48 0.01 11.40
C PRO A 25 -8.52 -1.01 10.78
N GLY A 26 -8.19 -2.07 11.53
CA GLY A 26 -7.43 -3.21 11.04
C GLY A 26 -8.05 -3.94 9.85
N ALA A 27 -9.39 -3.97 9.70
CA ALA A 27 -10.04 -4.56 8.53
C ALA A 27 -9.71 -3.74 7.27
N ARG A 28 -9.85 -2.42 7.36
CA ARG A 28 -9.49 -1.50 6.28
C ARG A 28 -8.00 -1.51 5.97
N PHE A 29 -7.15 -1.63 6.99
CA PHE A 29 -5.71 -1.78 6.83
C PHE A 29 -5.35 -3.00 5.97
N LEU A 30 -5.92 -4.17 6.27
CA LEU A 30 -5.69 -5.37 5.45
C LEU A 30 -6.27 -5.25 4.04
N ALA A 31 -7.45 -4.64 3.89
CA ALA A 31 -8.04 -4.41 2.57
C ALA A 31 -7.20 -3.46 1.70
N ASP A 32 -6.67 -2.40 2.31
CA ASP A 32 -5.78 -1.45 1.65
C ASP A 32 -4.44 -2.11 1.27
N HIS A 33 -3.88 -2.97 2.12
CA HIS A 33 -2.69 -3.75 1.77
C HIS A 33 -2.92 -4.69 0.58
N ALA A 34 -4.08 -5.37 0.55
CA ALA A 34 -4.46 -6.19 -0.59
C ALA A 34 -4.51 -5.36 -1.88
N LEU A 35 -5.11 -4.16 -1.84
CA LEU A 35 -5.11 -3.23 -2.96
C LEU A 35 -3.70 -2.83 -3.38
N GLN A 36 -2.82 -2.45 -2.45
CA GLN A 36 -1.44 -2.09 -2.79
C GLN A 36 -0.67 -3.25 -3.42
N LEU A 37 -0.92 -4.49 -2.99
CA LEU A 37 -0.32 -5.68 -3.61
C LEU A 37 -0.85 -5.92 -5.04
N GLU A 38 -2.13 -5.68 -5.31
CA GLU A 38 -2.66 -5.72 -6.69
C GLU A 38 -2.04 -4.60 -7.56
N VAL A 39 -1.88 -3.40 -7.01
CA VAL A 39 -1.16 -2.31 -7.69
C VAL A 39 0.28 -2.71 -8.01
N CYS A 40 0.99 -3.38 -7.09
CA CYS A 40 2.33 -3.90 -7.34
C CYS A 40 2.35 -4.90 -8.51
N ARG A 41 1.38 -5.81 -8.58
CA ARG A 41 1.24 -6.74 -9.72
C ARG A 41 0.98 -5.99 -11.02
N GLY A 42 0.13 -4.96 -10.99
CA GLY A 42 -0.13 -4.09 -12.13
C GLY A 42 1.12 -3.36 -12.63
N LEU A 43 1.93 -2.81 -11.72
CA LEU A 43 3.21 -2.17 -12.04
C LEU A 43 4.18 -3.15 -12.71
N LEU A 44 4.32 -4.37 -12.17
CA LEU A 44 5.18 -5.40 -12.77
C LEU A 44 4.68 -5.84 -14.15
N ALA A 45 3.37 -6.03 -14.32
CA ALA A 45 2.77 -6.39 -15.60
C ALA A 45 3.00 -5.29 -16.66
N LEU A 46 2.89 -4.01 -16.29
CA LEU A 46 3.27 -2.91 -17.16
C LEU A 46 4.75 -3.00 -17.54
N ALA A 47 5.61 -3.28 -16.57
CA ALA A 47 7.06 -3.32 -16.75
C ALA A 47 7.52 -4.50 -17.64
N ASP A 48 6.81 -5.64 -17.60
CA ASP A 48 7.04 -6.82 -18.46
C ASP A 48 6.43 -6.63 -19.85
N GLY A 49 5.41 -5.78 -19.97
CA GLY A 49 4.74 -5.47 -21.22
C GLY A 49 5.48 -4.48 -22.14
N LEU A 50 6.48 -3.74 -21.64
CA LEU A 50 7.23 -2.77 -22.44
C LEU A 50 8.14 -3.46 -23.48
N PRO A 51 8.29 -2.90 -24.70
CA PRO A 51 7.66 -1.69 -25.25
C PRO A 51 6.27 -1.96 -25.87
N LYS A 52 5.73 -3.18 -25.75
CA LYS A 52 4.54 -3.66 -26.46
C LYS A 52 3.22 -3.13 -25.90
N THR A 53 3.23 -2.24 -24.91
CA THR A 53 2.03 -1.56 -24.42
C THR A 53 1.47 -0.67 -25.53
N ALA A 54 0.51 -1.20 -26.30
CA ALA A 54 -0.02 -0.55 -27.49
C ALA A 54 -0.87 0.71 -27.19
N ASP A 55 -1.27 0.93 -25.94
CA ASP A 55 -2.12 2.04 -25.53
C ASP A 55 -1.47 2.87 -24.42
N HIS A 56 -0.78 3.94 -24.82
CA HIS A 56 -0.19 4.91 -23.90
C HIS A 56 -1.23 5.60 -23.00
N ASN A 57 -2.46 5.80 -23.46
CA ASN A 57 -3.51 6.42 -22.64
C ASN A 57 -3.94 5.49 -21.52
N LEU A 58 -4.08 4.20 -21.81
CA LEU A 58 -4.38 3.20 -20.79
C LEU A 58 -3.24 3.11 -19.76
N THR A 59 -1.99 3.06 -20.21
CA THR A 59 -0.84 3.03 -19.28
C THR A 59 -0.77 4.29 -18.40
N GLN A 60 -0.99 5.47 -18.98
CA GLN A 60 -1.05 6.73 -18.22
C GLN A 60 -2.12 6.66 -17.12
N ARG A 61 -3.35 6.23 -17.46
CA ARG A 61 -4.44 6.12 -16.49
C ARG A 61 -4.13 5.10 -15.39
N LEU A 62 -3.50 3.97 -15.73
CA LEU A 62 -3.09 2.99 -14.73
C LEU A 62 -2.06 3.58 -13.76
N ILE A 63 -1.04 4.29 -14.27
CA ILE A 63 -0.04 4.97 -13.42
C ILE A 63 -0.72 5.99 -12.50
N GLU A 64 -1.66 6.79 -13.00
CA GLU A 64 -2.42 7.75 -12.20
C GLU A 64 -3.24 7.06 -11.10
N ILE A 65 -3.94 5.97 -11.43
CA ILE A 65 -4.71 5.17 -10.46
C ILE A 65 -3.78 4.57 -9.40
N PHE A 66 -2.64 4.01 -9.81
CA PHE A 66 -1.66 3.41 -8.90
C PHE A 66 -1.02 4.45 -7.97
N ASN A 67 -0.81 5.68 -8.44
CA ASN A 67 -0.34 6.78 -7.61
C ASN A 67 -1.43 7.26 -6.64
N ALA A 68 -2.67 7.42 -7.11
CA ALA A 68 -3.80 7.78 -6.26
C ALA A 68 -4.03 6.74 -5.14
N ALA A 69 -3.88 5.45 -5.45
CA ALA A 69 -3.95 4.38 -4.46
C ALA A 69 -2.87 4.54 -3.36
N TRP A 70 -1.64 4.92 -3.73
CA TRP A 70 -0.57 5.18 -2.76
C TRP A 70 -0.87 6.37 -1.85
N LEU A 71 -1.33 7.48 -2.44
CA LEU A 71 -1.70 8.67 -1.68
C LEU A 71 -2.85 8.38 -0.71
N GLY A 72 -3.82 7.55 -1.12
CA GLY A 72 -4.90 7.07 -0.26
C GLY A 72 -4.39 6.24 0.92
N HIS A 73 -3.44 5.33 0.67
CA HIS A 73 -2.78 4.51 1.69
C HIS A 73 -2.05 5.38 2.73
N VAL A 74 -1.17 6.29 2.29
CA VAL A 74 -0.43 7.19 3.20
C VAL A 74 -1.39 8.06 4.01
N ARG A 75 -2.41 8.65 3.36
CA ARG A 75 -3.42 9.47 4.06
C ARG A 75 -4.14 8.69 5.14
N PHE A 76 -4.55 7.44 4.85
CA PHE A 76 -5.19 6.60 5.85
C PHE A 76 -4.27 6.35 7.05
N GLN A 77 -2.97 6.16 6.81
CA GLN A 77 -2.02 5.95 7.90
C GLN A 77 -1.80 7.19 8.74
N ASP A 78 -1.59 8.33 8.10
CA ASP A 78 -1.33 9.60 8.77
C ASP A 78 -2.52 10.07 9.59
N GLU A 79 -3.74 9.88 9.08
CA GLU A 79 -4.96 10.39 9.71
C GLU A 79 -5.58 9.41 10.72
N VAL A 80 -5.32 8.10 10.59
CA VAL A 80 -5.96 7.08 11.43
C VAL A 80 -4.94 6.20 12.16
N ILE A 81 -4.09 5.48 11.43
CA ILE A 81 -3.25 4.41 12.00
C ILE A 81 -2.18 4.99 12.94
N CYS A 82 -1.39 5.95 12.46
CA CYS A 82 -0.35 6.61 13.25
C CYS A 82 -0.91 7.30 14.50
N PRO A 83 -2.00 8.11 14.43
CA PRO A 83 -2.63 8.69 15.61
C PRO A 83 -3.13 7.66 16.62
N LEU A 84 -3.74 6.56 16.15
CA LEU A 84 -4.22 5.48 17.03
C LEU A 84 -3.04 4.85 17.78
N LEU A 85 -1.94 4.58 17.08
CA LEU A 85 -0.78 3.91 17.65
C LEU A 85 0.00 4.81 18.61
N LYS A 86 0.11 6.12 18.30
CA LYS A 86 0.67 7.13 19.22
C LYS A 86 -0.12 7.20 20.55
N ARG A 87 -1.45 7.14 20.51
CA ARG A 87 -2.29 7.16 21.73
C ARG A 87 -2.06 5.94 22.62
N ARG A 88 -1.82 4.76 22.03
CA ARG A 88 -1.66 3.50 22.78
C ARG A 88 -0.29 3.27 23.37
N ARG A 89 0.74 3.55 22.58
CA ARG A 89 2.15 3.32 22.96
C ARG A 89 2.72 4.53 23.71
N GLY A 90 2.10 5.71 23.58
CA GLY A 90 2.67 6.97 24.01
C GLY A 90 3.74 7.46 23.01
N GLU A 91 3.92 8.78 22.89
CA GLU A 91 4.78 9.39 21.86
C GLU A 91 6.23 8.86 21.86
N GLY A 92 6.77 8.48 23.02
CA GLY A 92 8.13 7.96 23.16
C GLY A 92 8.34 6.49 22.78
N GLN A 93 7.28 5.71 22.58
CA GLN A 93 7.38 4.28 22.26
C GLN A 93 7.00 3.94 20.80
N TRP A 94 6.56 4.94 20.02
CA TRP A 94 6.30 4.80 18.58
C TRP A 94 7.62 4.90 17.77
N GLY A 95 8.55 3.98 18.05
CA GLY A 95 9.91 4.01 17.51
C GLY A 95 10.02 3.84 15.98
N CYS A 96 8.94 3.46 15.31
CA CYS A 96 8.89 3.26 13.86
C CYS A 96 8.36 4.45 13.06
N ALA A 97 7.93 5.56 13.69
CA ALA A 97 7.42 6.75 12.97
C ALA A 97 8.40 7.23 11.89
N ALA A 98 9.65 7.48 12.29
CA ALA A 98 10.67 7.99 11.39
C ALA A 98 11.01 7.03 10.23
N LEU A 99 10.80 5.71 10.44
CA LEU A 99 10.96 4.72 9.38
C LEU A 99 9.84 4.88 8.34
N PHE A 100 8.58 4.95 8.78
CA PHE A 100 7.44 5.07 7.87
C PHE A 100 7.40 6.42 7.16
N ASP A 101 7.66 7.52 7.86
CA ASP A 101 7.76 8.86 7.24
C ASP A 101 8.81 8.87 6.11
N ARG A 102 9.94 8.21 6.35
CA ARG A 102 11.00 8.05 5.35
C ARG A 102 10.55 7.18 4.18
N GLN A 103 9.96 6.02 4.44
CA GLN A 103 9.48 5.13 3.38
C GLN A 103 8.38 5.78 2.53
N HIS A 104 7.43 6.48 3.15
CA HIS A 104 6.39 7.25 2.47
C HIS A 104 6.99 8.30 1.53
N SER A 105 7.98 9.02 2.02
CA SER A 105 8.70 10.03 1.22
C SER A 105 9.45 9.40 0.05
N GLU A 106 10.26 8.36 0.29
CA GLU A 106 11.04 7.67 -0.75
C GLU A 106 10.14 7.10 -1.86
N ILE A 107 9.03 6.44 -1.49
CA ILE A 107 8.09 5.88 -2.47
C ILE A 107 7.37 6.99 -3.22
N ARG A 108 7.02 8.10 -2.56
CA ARG A 108 6.44 9.27 -3.24
C ARG A 108 7.40 9.82 -4.29
N PHE A 109 8.68 10.02 -3.95
CA PHE A 109 9.68 10.49 -4.91
C PHE A 109 9.82 9.54 -6.10
N ALA A 110 9.86 8.22 -5.85
CA ALA A 110 9.94 7.23 -6.92
C ALA A 110 8.67 7.22 -7.81
N ASN A 111 7.47 7.42 -7.25
CA ASN A 111 6.25 7.58 -8.03
C ASN A 111 6.27 8.85 -8.89
N ASP A 112 6.74 9.98 -8.35
CA ASP A 112 6.85 11.23 -9.09
C ASP A 112 7.84 11.08 -10.27
N GLU A 113 8.98 10.44 -10.04
CA GLU A 113 9.97 10.13 -11.09
C GLU A 113 9.41 9.19 -12.15
N LEU A 114 8.64 8.17 -11.76
CA LEU A 114 7.94 7.26 -12.67
C LEU A 114 6.99 8.01 -13.61
N VAL A 115 6.16 8.92 -13.05
CA VAL A 115 5.21 9.72 -13.84
C VAL A 115 5.93 10.60 -14.86
N GLU A 116 6.98 11.30 -14.44
CA GLU A 116 7.73 12.17 -15.34
C GLU A 116 8.48 11.38 -16.42
N THR A 117 9.08 10.24 -16.06
CA THR A 117 9.76 9.34 -17.00
C THR A 117 8.78 8.78 -18.03
N PHE A 118 7.58 8.39 -17.61
CA PHE A 118 6.55 7.92 -18.52
C PHE A 118 6.11 9.02 -19.49
N ARG A 119 5.88 10.25 -19.01
CA ARG A 119 5.53 11.40 -19.86
C ARG A 119 6.62 11.68 -20.91
N GLY A 120 7.89 11.57 -20.50
CA GLY A 120 9.03 11.67 -21.40
C GLY A 120 9.06 10.55 -22.45
N ALA A 121 8.85 9.30 -22.04
CA ALA A 121 8.82 8.14 -22.93
C ALA A 121 7.73 8.25 -24.01
N VAL A 122 6.54 8.69 -23.64
CA VAL A 122 5.43 8.95 -24.58
C VAL A 122 5.80 10.06 -25.57
N SER A 123 6.41 11.14 -25.09
CA SER A 123 6.78 12.29 -25.93
C SER A 123 7.88 11.96 -26.94
N CYS A 124 8.84 11.11 -26.56
CA CYS A 124 9.97 10.68 -27.39
C CYS A 124 9.66 9.43 -28.25
N GLY A 125 8.50 8.80 -28.06
CA GLY A 125 8.11 7.58 -28.79
C GLY A 125 8.98 6.36 -28.48
N ALA A 126 9.66 6.34 -27.33
CA ALA A 126 10.56 5.27 -26.94
C ALA A 126 10.33 4.90 -25.47
N ALA A 127 9.85 3.68 -25.23
CA ALA A 127 9.91 3.07 -23.91
C ALA A 127 11.39 2.83 -23.55
N SER A 128 11.81 3.27 -22.37
CA SER A 128 13.18 3.14 -21.91
C SER A 128 13.32 2.02 -20.89
N ASP A 129 14.50 1.39 -20.84
CA ASP A 129 14.89 0.50 -19.74
C ASP A 129 14.74 1.18 -18.38
N THR A 130 14.88 2.52 -18.34
CA THR A 130 14.64 3.35 -17.16
C THR A 130 13.18 3.28 -16.69
N LEU A 131 12.20 3.35 -17.59
CA LEU A 131 10.78 3.22 -17.23
C LEU A 131 10.50 1.82 -16.65
N ALA A 132 11.03 0.79 -17.30
CA ALA A 132 10.90 -0.59 -16.86
C ALA A 132 11.55 -0.80 -15.46
N TYR A 133 12.70 -0.17 -15.22
CA TYR A 133 13.37 -0.16 -13.93
C TYR A 133 12.53 0.53 -12.84
N LEU A 134 12.02 1.74 -13.11
CA LEU A 134 11.23 2.51 -12.15
C LEU A 134 9.93 1.81 -11.75
N LEU A 135 9.22 1.19 -12.70
CA LEU A 135 8.02 0.40 -12.41
C LEU A 135 8.31 -0.75 -11.42
N ARG A 136 9.41 -1.48 -11.63
CA ARG A 136 9.85 -2.56 -10.73
C ARG A 136 10.29 -2.01 -9.38
N HIS A 137 11.06 -0.92 -9.39
CA HIS A 137 11.54 -0.27 -8.17
C HIS A 137 10.38 0.19 -7.28
N VAL A 138 9.40 0.91 -7.82
CA VAL A 138 8.21 1.35 -7.08
C VAL A 138 7.45 0.13 -6.52
N SER A 139 7.28 -0.93 -7.32
CA SER A 139 6.61 -2.15 -6.85
C SER A 139 7.37 -2.83 -5.71
N GLU A 140 8.70 -2.89 -5.76
CA GLU A 140 9.53 -3.43 -4.69
C GLU A 140 9.42 -2.60 -3.42
N ARG A 141 9.59 -1.28 -3.51
CA ARG A 141 9.53 -0.40 -2.33
C ARG A 141 8.17 -0.45 -1.62
N ARG A 142 7.07 -0.53 -2.37
CA ARG A 142 5.72 -0.70 -1.79
C ARG A 142 5.56 -2.06 -1.10
N ARG A 143 6.10 -3.15 -1.67
CA ARG A 143 6.06 -4.47 -1.02
C ARG A 143 6.88 -4.50 0.27
N ASP A 144 8.09 -3.94 0.26
CA ASP A 144 8.93 -3.82 1.45
C ASP A 144 8.24 -3.03 2.57
N HIS A 145 7.52 -1.96 2.20
CA HIS A 145 6.75 -1.15 3.13
C HIS A 145 5.62 -1.94 3.77
N ILE A 146 4.80 -2.64 2.98
CA ILE A 146 3.71 -3.49 3.47
C ILE A 146 4.24 -4.60 4.38
N GLU A 147 5.39 -5.19 4.04
CA GLU A 147 6.04 -6.18 4.90
C GLU A 147 6.46 -5.58 6.25
N ALA A 148 7.11 -4.42 6.24
CA ALA A 148 7.48 -3.70 7.46
C ALA A 148 6.24 -3.40 8.33
N GLU A 149 5.11 -3.07 7.71
CA GLU A 149 3.86 -2.78 8.38
C GLU A 149 3.20 -4.01 9.00
N HIS A 150 3.26 -5.15 8.31
CA HIS A 150 2.82 -6.42 8.86
C HIS A 150 3.65 -6.84 10.09
N VAL A 151 4.95 -6.52 10.10
CA VAL A 151 5.84 -6.83 11.22
C VAL A 151 5.65 -5.85 12.39
N LEU A 152 5.52 -4.56 12.09
CA LEU A 152 5.60 -3.50 13.12
C LEU A 152 4.24 -2.97 13.57
N LEU A 153 3.24 -2.92 12.67
CA LEU A 153 1.94 -2.25 12.94
C LEU A 153 0.82 -3.24 13.19
N LEU A 154 0.72 -4.28 12.36
CA LEU A 154 -0.36 -5.26 12.44
C LEU A 154 -0.49 -5.93 13.82
N PRO A 155 0.60 -6.30 14.54
CA PRO A 155 0.48 -6.84 15.89
C PRO A 155 -0.19 -5.88 16.87
N VAL A 156 0.06 -4.58 16.74
CA VAL A 156 -0.53 -3.55 17.60
C VAL A 156 -1.99 -3.28 17.22
N LEU A 157 -2.31 -3.33 15.92
CA LEU A 157 -3.69 -3.19 15.45
C LEU A 157 -4.57 -4.36 15.93
N ARG A 158 -4.02 -5.55 16.17
CA ARG A 158 -4.76 -6.69 16.74
C ARG A 158 -5.18 -6.49 18.20
N GLU A 159 -4.59 -5.53 18.91
CA GLU A 159 -5.00 -5.20 20.27
C GLU A 159 -6.38 -4.52 20.29
N ALA A 160 -7.20 -4.84 21.28
CA ALA A 160 -8.56 -4.33 21.41
C ALA A 160 -8.62 -2.79 21.31
N ILE A 161 -9.57 -2.27 20.54
CA ILE A 161 -9.80 -0.83 20.37
C ILE A 161 -10.80 -0.26 21.36
N ALA A 162 -10.46 0.90 21.92
CA ALA A 162 -11.36 1.61 22.81
C ALA A 162 -12.58 2.11 22.01
N PRO A 163 -13.79 2.16 22.61
CA PRO A 163 -15.00 2.61 21.90
C PRO A 163 -14.87 4.00 21.25
N ILE A 164 -14.13 4.92 21.88
CA ILE A 164 -13.89 6.26 21.33
C ILE A 164 -12.97 6.24 20.10
N GLU A 165 -11.98 5.34 20.05
CA GLU A 165 -11.10 5.15 18.90
C GLU A 165 -11.89 4.57 17.74
N ARG A 166 -12.73 3.55 18.02
CA ARG A 166 -13.65 2.96 17.05
C ARG A 166 -14.59 3.99 16.45
N LYS A 167 -15.24 4.80 17.29
CA LYS A 167 -16.13 5.87 16.83
C LYS A 167 -15.40 6.87 15.93
N THR A 168 -14.20 7.30 16.33
CA THR A 168 -13.38 8.23 15.53
C THR A 168 -13.05 7.64 14.16
N TYR A 169 -12.67 6.36 14.11
CA TYR A 169 -12.42 5.65 12.86
C TYR A 169 -13.67 5.58 11.98
N LEU A 170 -14.84 5.24 12.53
CA LEU A 170 -16.08 5.14 11.78
C LEU A 170 -16.51 6.48 11.17
N GLU A 171 -16.39 7.57 11.92
CA GLU A 171 -16.64 8.94 11.41
C GLU A 171 -15.69 9.28 10.26
N TRP A 172 -14.40 8.95 10.41
CA TRP A 172 -13.41 9.15 9.34
C TRP A 172 -13.71 8.28 8.12
N ALA A 173 -14.05 7.00 8.31
CA ALA A 173 -14.32 6.05 7.25
C ALA A 173 -15.57 6.43 6.44
N ALA A 174 -16.60 6.96 7.09
CA ALA A 174 -17.80 7.48 6.43
C ALA A 174 -17.48 8.70 5.54
N ALA A 175 -16.58 9.58 5.96
CA ALA A 175 -16.12 10.72 5.17
C ALA A 175 -15.11 10.34 4.07
N ASN A 176 -14.47 9.18 4.20
CA ASN A 176 -13.41 8.69 3.32
C ASN A 176 -13.74 7.27 2.85
N PRO A 177 -14.77 7.04 2.01
CA PRO A 177 -15.08 5.71 1.52
C PRO A 177 -13.89 5.10 0.77
N LEU A 178 -13.81 3.77 0.73
CA LEU A 178 -12.80 3.10 -0.09
C LEU A 178 -12.96 3.56 -1.55
N PRO A 179 -11.86 3.73 -2.31
CA PRO A 179 -11.90 4.26 -3.68
C PRO A 179 -12.74 3.43 -4.67
N PHE A 180 -13.22 2.24 -4.27
CA PHE A 180 -14.08 1.35 -5.06
C PHE A 180 -15.39 0.96 -4.36
N ALA A 181 -15.69 1.53 -3.19
CA ALA A 181 -16.96 1.33 -2.52
C ALA A 181 -18.10 1.87 -3.43
N GLY A 182 -18.90 0.96 -3.98
CA GLY A 182 -19.99 1.30 -4.91
C GLY A 182 -19.74 0.97 -6.39
N LEU A 183 -18.61 0.35 -6.76
CA LEU A 183 -18.37 -0.12 -8.14
C LEU A 183 -19.01 -1.49 -8.46
N GLY A 184 -19.74 -2.10 -7.52
CA GLY A 184 -20.46 -3.35 -7.77
C GLY A 184 -19.57 -4.56 -8.08
N LEU A 185 -18.32 -4.56 -7.60
CA LEU A 185 -17.39 -5.68 -7.77
C LEU A 185 -17.65 -6.84 -6.79
N ASP A 186 -18.67 -6.72 -5.94
CA ASP A 186 -19.13 -7.76 -5.01
C ASP A 186 -20.18 -8.68 -5.66
N SER A 187 -19.95 -9.09 -6.92
CA SER A 187 -20.80 -10.04 -7.65
C SER A 187 -20.10 -11.37 -7.89
#